data_AF-A0A0D1XWQ5-F1
#
_entry.id   AF-A0A0D1XWQ5-F1
#
_cell.length_a   1.000
_cell.length_b   1.000
_cell.length_c   1.000
_cell.angle_alpha   90.00
_cell.angle_beta   90.00
_cell.angle_gamma   90.00
#
_symmetry.space_group_name_H-M   'P 1'
#
loop_
_entity.id
_entity.type
_entity.pdbx_description
1 polymer ?
#
loop_
_entity_poly.entity_id
_entity_poly.type
_entity_poly.pdbx_seq_one_letter_code
_entity_poly.pdbx_strand_id
1 'polypeptide(L)'
;MKKKWLLVGLVLLLSLVIHVAYAASELTILIHGKKVTSDIPAKIENGTILVPLRVIAENLNQKVQWDPKTNTVTIEEKMQQSEIKRMVVQRDKDIFIAGSLGGSDNHSAANQALIYNLYTLYNEVYRGFLSTDLGTDMKLKTESDLPFIKNSEATKEGAAKESYTFIRMVRSPYITQPGQNAPSSKDLVFYLDPKNQNDLYIAVQNPEQVKEWTTYTVKGYGLWLQKEIDIYLRGSRGL
;
A
#
# COMPACT_ATOMS: atom_id res chain seq x y z
N MET A 1 43.97 -73.67 1.24
CA MET A 1 42.86 -73.03 0.48
C MET A 1 41.85 -72.24 1.34
N LYS A 2 41.64 -72.57 2.63
CA LYS A 2 40.58 -71.96 3.48
C LYS A 2 40.83 -70.49 3.93
N LYS A 3 42.09 -70.05 4.05
CA LYS A 3 42.43 -68.67 4.49
C LYS A 3 42.21 -67.58 3.43
N LYS A 4 42.25 -67.94 2.13
CA LYS A 4 42.01 -66.99 1.02
C LYS A 4 40.52 -66.62 0.87
N TRP A 5 39.63 -67.51 1.30
CA TRP A 5 38.18 -67.29 1.26
C TRP A 5 37.67 -66.42 2.43
N LEU A 6 38.41 -66.42 3.55
CA LEU A 6 38.15 -65.52 4.69
C LEU A 6 38.41 -64.05 4.35
N LEU A 7 39.46 -63.76 3.57
CA LEU A 7 39.77 -62.41 3.09
C LEU A 7 38.73 -61.88 2.09
N VAL A 8 38.22 -62.75 1.20
CA VAL A 8 37.15 -62.39 0.26
C VAL A 8 35.84 -62.11 1.01
N GLY A 9 35.50 -62.92 2.00
CA GLY A 9 34.33 -62.68 2.87
C GLY A 9 34.44 -61.38 3.66
N LEU A 10 35.62 -61.03 4.16
CA LEU A 10 35.86 -59.78 4.90
C LEU A 10 35.74 -58.54 4.01
N VAL A 11 36.24 -58.59 2.78
CA VAL A 11 36.11 -57.50 1.79
C VAL A 11 34.66 -57.33 1.34
N LEU A 12 33.92 -58.42 1.18
CA LEU A 12 32.48 -58.37 0.87
C LEU A 12 31.66 -57.81 2.05
N LEU A 13 32.08 -58.07 3.29
CA LEU A 13 31.44 -57.52 4.49
C LEU A 13 31.70 -56.02 4.65
N LEU A 14 32.86 -55.54 4.21
CA LEU A 14 33.25 -54.13 4.21
C LEU A 14 32.64 -53.31 3.06
N SER A 15 32.19 -53.96 1.97
CA SER A 15 31.51 -53.29 0.86
C SER A 15 29.98 -53.23 1.00
N LEU A 16 29.42 -53.98 1.94
CA LEU A 16 28.01 -53.83 2.30
C LEU A 16 27.85 -52.59 3.19
N VAL A 17 27.31 -51.55 2.55
CA VAL A 17 26.61 -50.42 3.16
C VAL A 17 27.43 -49.15 3.39
N ILE A 18 27.66 -48.41 2.30
CA ILE A 18 27.73 -46.95 2.35
C ILE A 18 26.36 -46.43 1.93
N HIS A 19 25.46 -46.22 2.89
CA HIS A 19 24.26 -45.42 2.61
C HIS A 19 24.69 -43.95 2.55
N VAL A 20 24.90 -43.43 1.34
CA VAL A 20 24.97 -41.98 1.16
C VAL A 20 23.56 -41.45 1.41
N ALA A 21 23.34 -40.90 2.60
CA ALA A 21 22.11 -40.17 2.88
C ALA A 21 22.12 -38.89 2.06
N TYR A 22 21.38 -38.87 0.95
CA TYR A 22 21.07 -37.64 0.25
C TYR A 22 20.06 -36.87 1.09
N ALA A 23 20.54 -35.95 1.90
CA ALA A 23 19.67 -34.95 2.51
C ALA A 23 19.00 -34.16 1.37
N ALA A 24 17.67 -34.20 1.32
CA ALA A 24 16.92 -33.35 0.41
C ALA A 24 17.33 -31.90 0.65
N SER A 25 17.52 -31.11 -0.42
CA SER A 25 17.92 -29.71 -0.29
C SER A 25 16.91 -28.98 0.59
N GLU A 26 17.41 -28.31 1.63
CA GLU A 26 16.58 -27.53 2.54
C GLU A 26 15.82 -26.44 1.76
N LEU A 27 14.50 -26.45 1.85
CA LEU A 27 13.65 -25.46 1.19
C LEU A 27 14.00 -24.08 1.74
N THR A 28 14.51 -23.22 0.86
CA THR A 28 14.93 -21.87 1.23
C THR A 28 13.87 -20.86 0.83
N ILE A 29 13.48 -20.01 1.78
CA ILE A 29 12.57 -18.88 1.54
C ILE A 29 13.41 -17.63 1.24
N LEU A 30 13.16 -17.01 0.09
CA LEU A 30 13.77 -15.74 -0.31
C LEU A 30 12.70 -14.66 -0.35
N ILE A 31 12.91 -13.57 0.39
CA ILE A 31 12.02 -12.39 0.38
C ILE A 31 12.89 -11.17 0.06
N HIS A 32 12.50 -10.39 -0.96
CA HIS A 32 13.29 -9.28 -1.49
C HIS A 32 14.75 -9.66 -1.83
N GLY A 33 14.96 -10.88 -2.35
CA GLY A 33 16.29 -11.40 -2.69
C GLY A 33 17.16 -11.78 -1.49
N LYS A 34 16.66 -11.71 -0.26
CA LYS A 34 17.36 -12.11 0.96
C LYS A 34 16.80 -13.42 1.50
N LYS A 35 17.70 -14.31 1.96
CA LYS A 35 17.32 -15.53 2.67
C LYS A 35 16.70 -15.18 4.02
N VAL A 36 15.52 -15.72 4.27
CA VAL A 36 14.77 -15.53 5.52
C VAL A 36 14.91 -16.76 6.40
N THR A 37 15.22 -16.53 7.68
CA THR A 37 15.26 -17.55 8.71
C THR A 37 13.86 -17.80 9.26
N SER A 38 13.51 -19.06 9.46
CA SER A 38 12.23 -19.49 10.05
C SER A 38 12.49 -20.58 11.07
N ASP A 39 11.84 -20.48 12.23
CA ASP A 39 11.87 -21.53 13.26
C ASP A 39 11.13 -22.79 12.80
N ILE A 40 10.16 -22.64 11.88
CA ILE A 40 9.42 -23.74 11.27
C ILE A 40 9.90 -23.87 9.82
N PRO A 41 10.50 -25.00 9.39
CA PRO A 41 10.96 -25.14 8.02
C PRO A 41 9.76 -25.22 7.05
N ALA A 42 9.96 -24.74 5.82
CA ALA A 42 9.03 -25.03 4.74
C ALA A 42 9.05 -26.53 4.43
N LYS A 43 7.89 -27.11 4.15
CA LYS A 43 7.74 -28.56 3.89
C LYS A 43 6.89 -28.84 2.67
N ILE A 44 7.13 -29.96 2.04
CA ILE A 44 6.30 -30.45 0.93
C ILE A 44 5.25 -31.39 1.51
N GLU A 45 3.98 -31.07 1.32
CA GLU A 45 2.85 -31.95 1.63
C GLU A 45 1.99 -32.13 0.39
N ASN A 46 1.78 -33.38 -0.04
CA ASN A 46 0.98 -33.74 -1.21
C ASN A 46 1.36 -32.96 -2.49
N GLY A 47 2.66 -32.75 -2.72
CA GLY A 47 3.17 -31.99 -3.87
C GLY A 47 3.03 -30.47 -3.74
N THR A 48 2.51 -29.96 -2.64
CA THR A 48 2.39 -28.53 -2.33
C THR A 48 3.47 -28.11 -1.34
N ILE A 49 4.16 -27.01 -1.60
CA ILE A 49 5.10 -26.43 -0.63
C ILE A 49 4.30 -25.59 0.37
N LEU A 50 4.29 -26.01 1.62
CA LEU A 50 3.76 -25.24 2.74
C LEU A 50 4.86 -24.34 3.31
N VAL A 51 4.58 -23.04 3.34
CA VAL A 51 5.47 -22.03 3.92
C VAL A 51 4.87 -21.44 5.19
N PRO A 52 5.69 -21.10 6.21
CA PRO A 52 5.19 -20.48 7.44
C PRO A 52 4.60 -19.10 7.16
N LEU A 53 3.28 -18.99 7.26
CA LEU A 53 2.52 -17.75 6.97
C LEU A 53 3.07 -16.53 7.71
N ARG A 54 3.34 -16.68 9.02
CA ARG A 54 3.85 -15.59 9.87
C ARG A 54 5.19 -15.05 9.35
N VAL A 55 6.09 -15.93 8.95
CA VAL A 55 7.40 -15.55 8.42
C VAL A 55 7.25 -14.73 7.14
N ILE A 56 6.38 -15.17 6.24
CA ILE A 56 6.11 -14.41 5.01
C ILE A 56 5.52 -13.03 5.37
N ALA A 57 4.44 -13.01 6.14
CA ALA A 57 3.70 -11.78 6.46
C ALA A 57 4.56 -10.75 7.22
N GLU A 58 5.30 -11.16 8.25
CA GLU A 58 6.11 -10.24 9.06
C GLU A 58 7.31 -9.69 8.26
N ASN A 59 7.91 -10.49 7.37
CA ASN A 59 8.95 -10.00 6.45
C ASN A 59 8.40 -9.08 5.35
N LEU A 60 7.09 -9.08 5.12
CA LEU A 60 6.36 -8.10 4.31
C LEU A 60 5.84 -6.92 5.15
N ASN A 61 6.39 -6.72 6.37
CA ASN A 61 6.02 -5.69 7.34
C ASN A 61 4.55 -5.73 7.81
N GLN A 62 3.88 -6.87 7.63
CA GLN A 62 2.51 -7.05 8.10
C GLN A 62 2.51 -7.53 9.55
N LYS A 63 1.46 -7.19 10.30
CA LYS A 63 1.27 -7.67 11.68
C LYS A 63 0.35 -8.88 11.67
N VAL A 64 0.77 -9.98 12.30
CA VAL A 64 -0.01 -11.22 12.35
C VAL A 64 -0.56 -11.46 13.75
N GLN A 65 -1.88 -11.54 13.84
CA GLN A 65 -2.62 -11.89 15.05
C GLN A 65 -3.25 -13.28 14.91
N TRP A 66 -3.30 -14.01 16.02
CA TRP A 66 -3.93 -15.32 16.10
C TRP A 66 -5.02 -15.27 17.17
N ASP A 67 -6.25 -15.62 16.81
CA ASP A 67 -7.32 -15.87 17.75
C ASP A 67 -7.49 -17.39 17.94
N PRO A 68 -7.08 -17.94 19.10
CA PRO A 68 -7.21 -19.37 19.38
C PRO A 68 -8.65 -19.82 19.60
N LYS A 69 -9.58 -18.91 19.90
CA LYS A 69 -10.99 -19.27 20.17
C LYS A 69 -11.73 -19.60 18.88
N THR A 70 -11.44 -18.86 17.82
CA THR A 70 -12.08 -19.02 16.50
C THR A 70 -11.16 -19.69 15.49
N ASN A 71 -9.93 -20.04 15.88
CA ASN A 71 -8.88 -20.51 14.98
C ASN A 71 -8.65 -19.57 13.78
N THR A 72 -8.68 -18.26 14.03
CA THR A 72 -8.59 -17.24 12.98
C THR A 72 -7.22 -16.56 13.00
N VAL A 73 -6.58 -16.47 11.83
CA VAL A 73 -5.41 -15.61 11.63
C VAL A 73 -5.86 -14.30 11.02
N THR A 74 -5.47 -13.18 11.63
CA THR A 74 -5.68 -11.83 11.07
C THR A 74 -4.34 -11.24 10.69
N ILE A 75 -4.22 -10.78 9.45
CA ILE A 75 -3.04 -10.07 8.95
C ILE A 75 -3.44 -8.59 8.82
N GLU A 76 -2.86 -7.75 9.65
CA GLU A 76 -3.05 -6.30 9.63
C GLU A 76 -1.94 -5.65 8.81
N GLU A 77 -2.35 -4.90 7.80
CA GLU A 77 -1.44 -4.01 7.08
C GLU A 77 -0.99 -2.91 8.03
N LYS A 78 0.33 -2.88 8.34
CA LYS A 78 0.90 -1.69 8.94
C LYS A 78 0.79 -0.61 7.88
N MET A 79 -0.12 0.33 8.09
CA MET A 79 -0.18 1.54 7.28
C MET A 79 1.16 2.25 7.43
N GLN A 80 2.09 2.01 6.50
CA GLN A 80 3.25 2.86 6.32
C GLN A 80 2.72 4.11 5.62
N GLN A 81 2.03 4.95 6.39
CA GLN A 81 1.54 6.23 5.96
C GLN A 81 2.77 7.00 5.50
N SER A 82 2.93 7.17 4.19
CA SER A 82 3.93 8.07 3.66
C SER A 82 3.71 9.41 4.34
N GLU A 83 4.75 9.95 4.95
CA GLU A 83 4.66 11.16 5.76
C GLU A 83 3.96 12.25 4.94
N ILE A 84 2.74 12.59 5.35
CA ILE A 84 1.96 13.64 4.70
C ILE A 84 2.53 14.94 5.24
N LYS A 85 3.26 15.65 4.38
CA LYS A 85 3.97 16.87 4.74
C LYS A 85 2.99 18.02 4.99
N ARG A 86 1.94 18.06 4.16
CA ARG A 86 0.87 19.06 4.22
C ARG A 86 -0.34 18.63 3.43
N MET A 87 -1.48 19.24 3.73
CA MET A 87 -2.70 19.14 2.95
C MET A 87 -3.09 20.52 2.42
N VAL A 88 -3.54 20.58 1.17
CA VAL A 88 -4.12 21.79 0.56
C VAL A 88 -5.55 21.50 0.25
N VAL A 89 -6.45 22.30 0.80
CA VAL A 89 -7.88 22.19 0.55
C VAL A 89 -8.30 23.46 -0.18
N GLN A 90 -8.94 23.32 -1.32
CA GLN A 90 -9.61 24.43 -1.97
C GLN A 90 -11.12 24.19 -1.94
N ARG A 91 -11.87 25.18 -1.45
CA ARG A 91 -13.33 25.27 -1.56
C ARG A 91 -13.66 26.57 -2.25
N ASP A 92 -14.27 26.47 -3.42
CA ASP A 92 -14.46 27.58 -4.35
C ASP A 92 -13.15 28.32 -4.65
N LYS A 93 -13.02 29.58 -4.24
CA LYS A 93 -11.79 30.37 -4.40
C LYS A 93 -10.89 30.30 -3.17
N ASP A 94 -11.38 29.80 -2.05
CA ASP A 94 -10.62 29.83 -0.79
C ASP A 94 -9.68 28.62 -0.71
N ILE A 95 -8.42 28.89 -0.40
CA ILE A 95 -7.37 27.90 -0.19
C ILE A 95 -7.02 27.87 1.30
N PHE A 96 -7.07 26.67 1.86
CA PHE A 96 -6.70 26.34 3.23
C PHE A 96 -5.52 25.36 3.24
N ILE A 97 -4.67 25.46 4.26
CA ILE A 97 -3.48 24.61 4.38
C ILE A 97 -3.36 24.05 5.78
N ALA A 98 -3.24 22.72 5.87
CA ALA A 98 -2.81 22.05 7.09
C ALA A 98 -1.35 21.61 6.95
N GLY A 99 -0.48 22.10 7.85
CA GLY A 99 0.92 21.67 7.97
C GLY A 99 1.11 20.52 8.97
N SER A 100 2.35 20.02 9.05
CA SER A 100 2.88 19.00 10.00
C SER A 100 1.84 18.08 10.61
N LEU A 101 1.48 17.02 9.88
CA LEU A 101 0.39 16.11 10.24
C LEU A 101 0.79 15.04 11.28
N GLY A 102 1.86 15.29 12.04
CA GLY A 102 2.39 14.41 13.09
C GLY A 102 2.51 15.05 14.49
N GLY A 103 1.99 16.27 14.67
CA GLY A 103 2.01 17.01 15.95
C GLY A 103 0.78 16.77 16.83
N SER A 104 0.97 16.88 18.15
CA SER A 104 -0.06 16.81 19.20
C SER A 104 -0.87 18.12 19.31
N ASP A 105 -1.40 18.60 18.19
CA ASP A 105 -2.10 19.87 18.14
C ASP A 105 -3.62 19.63 18.09
N ASN A 106 -4.45 20.54 18.62
CA ASN A 106 -5.91 20.38 18.70
C ASN A 106 -6.61 20.17 17.33
N HIS A 107 -5.96 20.49 16.21
CA HIS A 107 -6.45 20.22 14.85
C HIS A 107 -6.10 18.80 14.36
N SER A 108 -5.30 18.03 15.10
CA SER A 108 -4.78 16.74 14.64
C SER A 108 -5.91 15.72 14.43
N ALA A 109 -6.98 15.76 15.22
CA ALA A 109 -8.07 14.79 15.11
C ALA A 109 -8.86 14.93 13.79
N ALA A 110 -9.25 16.16 13.41
CA ALA A 110 -9.95 16.42 12.15
C ALA A 110 -9.05 16.10 10.94
N ASN A 111 -7.77 16.49 11.03
CA ASN A 111 -6.76 16.13 10.04
C ASN A 111 -6.63 14.62 9.89
N GLN A 112 -6.43 13.89 10.99
CA GLN A 112 -6.24 12.43 11.01
C GLN A 112 -7.46 11.71 10.46
N ALA A 113 -8.67 12.11 10.84
CA ALA A 113 -9.91 11.52 10.35
C ALA A 113 -10.07 11.72 8.83
N LEU A 114 -9.89 12.94 8.33
CA LEU A 114 -9.97 13.23 6.90
C LEU A 114 -8.90 12.44 6.13
N ILE A 115 -7.66 12.45 6.60
CA ILE A 115 -6.57 11.68 6.01
C ILE A 115 -6.92 10.20 5.95
N TYR A 116 -7.38 9.62 7.06
CA TYR A 116 -7.78 8.22 7.11
C TYR A 116 -8.87 7.89 6.09
N ASN A 117 -9.92 8.73 6.01
CA ASN A 117 -11.01 8.57 5.06
C ASN A 117 -10.51 8.62 3.61
N LEU A 118 -9.69 9.62 3.26
CA LEU A 118 -9.16 9.79 1.91
C LEU A 118 -8.22 8.64 1.51
N TYR A 119 -7.32 8.22 2.40
CA TYR A 119 -6.44 7.08 2.12
C TYR A 119 -7.21 5.77 1.97
N THR A 120 -8.18 5.53 2.84
CA THR A 120 -9.04 4.36 2.76
C THR A 120 -9.76 4.35 1.41
N LEU A 121 -10.40 5.47 1.04
CA LEU A 121 -11.08 5.60 -0.24
C LEU A 121 -10.15 5.33 -1.43
N TYR A 122 -8.95 5.90 -1.42
CA TYR A 122 -7.96 5.65 -2.47
C TYR A 122 -7.58 4.17 -2.57
N ASN A 123 -7.33 3.51 -1.44
CA ASN A 123 -6.99 2.08 -1.41
C ASN A 123 -8.14 1.22 -1.95
N GLU A 124 -9.38 1.50 -1.55
CA GLU A 124 -10.57 0.79 -2.04
C GLU A 124 -10.76 0.97 -3.56
N VAL A 125 -10.55 2.19 -4.07
CA VAL A 125 -10.60 2.48 -5.50
C VAL A 125 -9.50 1.75 -6.25
N TYR A 126 -8.25 1.82 -5.78
CA TYR A 126 -7.12 1.15 -6.41
C TYR A 126 -7.29 -0.37 -6.46
N ARG A 127 -7.89 -0.96 -5.41
CA ARG A 127 -8.21 -2.40 -5.35
C ARG A 127 -9.41 -2.81 -6.18
N GLY A 128 -10.15 -1.86 -6.76
CA GLY A 128 -11.31 -2.11 -7.59
C GLY A 128 -12.62 -2.33 -6.85
N PHE A 129 -12.65 -2.15 -5.52
CA PHE A 129 -13.87 -2.37 -4.74
C PHE A 129 -14.94 -1.31 -5.00
N LEU A 130 -14.54 -0.12 -5.45
CA LEU A 130 -15.44 1.01 -5.72
C LEU A 130 -15.53 1.37 -7.21
N SER A 131 -14.93 0.57 -8.08
CA SER A 131 -15.01 0.76 -9.52
C SER A 131 -15.95 -0.26 -10.15
N THR A 132 -16.76 0.18 -11.10
CA THR A 132 -17.56 -0.73 -11.93
C THR A 132 -16.72 -1.40 -13.02
N ASP A 133 -15.62 -0.75 -13.43
CA ASP A 133 -14.61 -1.24 -14.38
C ASP A 133 -13.33 -0.38 -14.25
N LEU A 134 -12.34 -0.93 -13.53
CA LEU A 134 -11.06 -0.27 -13.24
C LEU A 134 -10.31 0.20 -14.50
N GLY A 135 -10.44 -0.54 -15.60
CA GLY A 135 -9.75 -0.23 -16.86
C GLY A 135 -10.35 0.99 -17.56
N THR A 136 -11.66 1.19 -17.43
CA THR A 136 -12.35 2.37 -18.00
C THR A 136 -12.26 3.61 -17.12
N ASP A 137 -12.18 3.41 -15.80
CA ASP A 137 -12.16 4.48 -14.81
C ASP A 137 -10.75 5.07 -14.60
N MET A 138 -9.70 4.39 -15.08
CA MET A 138 -8.30 4.82 -15.00
C MET A 138 -7.84 5.55 -16.27
N LYS A 139 -7.33 6.77 -16.12
CA LYS A 139 -6.78 7.56 -17.25
C LYS A 139 -5.44 8.18 -16.91
N LEU A 140 -4.49 8.09 -17.84
CA LEU A 140 -3.24 8.85 -17.76
C LEU A 140 -3.50 10.30 -18.19
N LYS A 141 -3.00 11.24 -17.40
CA LYS A 141 -3.10 12.67 -17.61
C LYS A 141 -1.78 13.36 -17.34
N THR A 142 -1.67 14.57 -17.85
CA THR A 142 -0.58 15.50 -17.57
C THR A 142 -1.12 16.72 -16.83
N GLU A 143 -0.22 17.58 -16.34
CA GLU A 143 -0.62 18.83 -15.66
C GLU A 143 -1.52 19.73 -16.51
N SER A 144 -1.38 19.72 -17.84
CA SER A 144 -2.26 20.51 -18.72
C SER A 144 -3.72 20.03 -18.71
N ASP A 145 -3.97 18.77 -18.37
CA ASP A 145 -5.31 18.20 -18.25
C ASP A 145 -5.94 18.48 -16.87
N LEU A 146 -5.13 18.99 -15.92
CA LEU A 146 -5.50 19.19 -14.51
C LEU A 146 -5.18 20.63 -14.09
N PRO A 147 -5.95 21.64 -14.55
CA PRO A 147 -5.63 23.05 -14.35
C PRO A 147 -5.60 23.49 -12.87
N PHE A 148 -6.27 22.75 -11.98
CA PHE A 148 -6.26 23.00 -10.54
C PHE A 148 -4.90 22.68 -9.88
N ILE A 149 -4.00 21.94 -10.55
CA ILE A 149 -2.70 21.55 -9.96
C ILE A 149 -1.92 22.78 -9.52
N LYS A 150 -1.92 23.85 -10.32
CA LYS A 150 -1.27 25.12 -9.98
C LYS A 150 -1.77 25.70 -8.65
N ASN A 151 -3.07 25.68 -8.40
CA ASN A 151 -3.63 26.15 -7.13
C ASN A 151 -3.28 25.20 -5.99
N SER A 152 -3.31 23.88 -6.24
CA SER A 152 -3.01 22.86 -5.24
C SER A 152 -1.55 22.89 -4.76
N GLU A 153 -0.66 23.58 -5.47
CA GLU A 153 0.73 23.80 -5.05
C GLU A 153 0.89 24.93 -4.04
N ALA A 154 -0.16 25.71 -3.75
CA ALA A 154 -0.13 26.82 -2.82
C ALA A 154 0.49 26.43 -1.47
N THR A 155 1.38 27.29 -0.94
CA THR A 155 2.08 27.10 0.33
C THR A 155 1.58 28.03 1.44
N LYS A 156 0.64 28.93 1.12
CA LYS A 156 -0.05 29.81 2.06
C LYS A 156 -1.55 29.79 1.81
N GLU A 157 -2.33 29.97 2.87
CA GLU A 157 -3.77 30.18 2.78
C GLU A 157 -4.08 31.49 2.04
N GLY A 158 -5.26 31.58 1.41
CA GLY A 158 -5.69 32.77 0.70
C GLY A 158 -6.73 32.48 -0.37
N ALA A 159 -6.90 33.41 -1.32
CA ALA A 159 -7.87 33.28 -2.40
C ALA A 159 -7.17 33.03 -3.75
N ALA A 160 -7.69 32.05 -4.50
CA ALA A 160 -7.31 31.76 -5.87
C ALA A 160 -8.12 32.60 -6.87
N LYS A 161 -7.58 32.73 -8.09
CA LYS A 161 -8.31 33.37 -9.20
C LYS A 161 -9.47 32.50 -9.68
N GLU A 162 -9.16 31.22 -9.93
CA GLU A 162 -10.09 30.23 -10.45
C GLU A 162 -10.70 29.40 -9.31
N SER A 163 -11.97 29.06 -9.47
CA SER A 163 -12.74 28.28 -8.50
C SER A 163 -12.56 26.78 -8.74
N TYR A 164 -12.21 26.03 -7.69
CA TYR A 164 -12.11 24.57 -7.70
C TYR A 164 -12.55 23.99 -6.36
N THR A 165 -12.84 22.70 -6.35
CA THR A 165 -13.06 21.94 -5.12
C THR A 165 -12.10 20.75 -5.12
N PHE A 166 -11.10 20.77 -4.24
CA PHE A 166 -10.15 19.67 -4.10
C PHE A 166 -9.52 19.57 -2.73
N ILE A 167 -8.95 18.40 -2.45
CA ILE A 167 -8.01 18.14 -1.37
C ILE A 167 -6.76 17.50 -1.98
N ARG A 168 -5.59 18.14 -1.83
CA ARG A 168 -4.27 17.56 -2.15
C ARG A 168 -3.56 17.15 -0.88
N MET A 169 -3.17 15.88 -0.79
CA MET A 169 -2.22 15.38 0.19
C MET A 169 -0.83 15.38 -0.41
N VAL A 170 0.04 16.27 0.07
CA VAL A 170 1.43 16.36 -0.35
C VAL A 170 2.26 15.44 0.53
N ARG A 171 3.00 14.52 -0.09
CA ARG A 171 3.72 13.46 0.60
C ARG A 171 5.06 13.15 -0.03
N SER A 172 5.89 12.42 0.70
CA SER A 172 7.10 11.85 0.12
C SER A 172 6.74 10.79 -0.95
N PRO A 173 7.52 10.68 -2.05
CA PRO A 173 7.33 9.64 -3.03
C PRO A 173 7.44 8.26 -2.38
N TYR A 174 6.54 7.36 -2.76
CA TYR A 174 6.55 5.96 -2.34
C TYR A 174 6.68 5.07 -3.58
N ILE A 175 7.73 4.24 -3.58
CA ILE A 175 7.96 3.21 -4.59
C ILE A 175 7.69 1.86 -3.94
N THR A 176 6.70 1.15 -4.48
CA THR A 176 6.32 -0.18 -3.99
C THR A 176 7.44 -1.17 -4.21
N GLN A 177 7.77 -1.93 -3.16
CA GLN A 177 8.73 -3.02 -3.23
C GLN A 177 8.05 -4.35 -3.61
N PRO A 178 8.78 -5.29 -4.24
CA PRO A 178 8.22 -6.59 -4.63
C PRO A 178 7.57 -7.33 -3.45
N GLY A 179 6.29 -7.68 -3.55
CA GLY A 179 5.55 -8.37 -2.49
C GLY A 179 4.76 -7.45 -1.55
N GLN A 180 4.87 -6.13 -1.71
CA GLN A 180 3.98 -5.17 -1.05
C GLN A 180 2.70 -4.98 -1.88
N ASN A 181 1.56 -4.96 -1.20
CA ASN A 181 0.25 -4.80 -1.81
C ASN A 181 -0.24 -3.34 -1.73
N ALA A 182 0.59 -2.41 -2.20
CA ALA A 182 0.32 -0.97 -2.18
C ALA A 182 0.76 -0.34 -3.53
N PRO A 183 0.07 0.70 -4.04
CA PRO A 183 0.46 1.37 -5.27
C PRO A 183 1.62 2.36 -5.09
N SER A 184 2.57 2.34 -6.04
CA SER A 184 3.59 3.39 -6.15
C SER A 184 2.91 4.72 -6.39
N SER A 185 3.18 5.72 -5.54
CA SER A 185 2.49 7.00 -5.60
C SER A 185 3.25 8.10 -4.87
N LYS A 186 3.17 9.31 -5.40
CA LYS A 186 3.57 10.54 -4.71
C LYS A 186 2.32 11.26 -4.23
N ASP A 187 2.01 12.45 -4.71
CA ASP A 187 0.87 13.22 -4.20
C ASP A 187 -0.47 12.60 -4.61
N LEU A 188 -1.47 12.77 -3.76
CA LEU A 188 -2.86 12.38 -4.02
C LEU A 188 -3.72 13.63 -4.06
N VAL A 189 -4.57 13.77 -5.08
CA VAL A 189 -5.54 14.88 -5.16
C VAL A 189 -6.94 14.33 -5.39
N PHE A 190 -7.85 14.64 -4.48
CA PHE A 190 -9.27 14.34 -4.55
C PHE A 190 -9.96 15.59 -5.04
N TYR A 191 -10.67 15.53 -6.17
CA TYR A 191 -11.22 16.74 -6.79
C TYR A 191 -12.56 16.49 -7.46
N LEU A 192 -13.31 17.57 -7.68
CA LEU A 192 -14.50 17.58 -8.51
C LEU A 192 -14.19 18.21 -9.86
N ASP A 193 -14.66 17.60 -10.94
CA ASP A 193 -14.64 18.24 -12.25
C ASP A 193 -15.75 19.31 -12.28
N PRO A 194 -15.45 20.58 -12.60
CA PRO A 194 -16.49 21.61 -12.74
C PRO A 194 -17.62 21.24 -13.71
N LYS A 195 -17.33 20.37 -14.70
CA LYS A 195 -18.31 19.88 -15.67
C LYS A 195 -19.17 18.73 -15.13
N ASN A 196 -18.68 17.99 -14.13
CA ASN A 196 -19.39 16.89 -13.50
C ASN A 196 -19.05 16.83 -12.01
N GLN A 197 -19.91 17.45 -11.19
CA GLN A 197 -19.74 17.50 -9.74
C GLN A 197 -20.40 16.33 -9.01
N ASN A 198 -21.10 15.44 -9.72
CA ASN A 198 -21.73 14.26 -9.11
C ASN A 198 -20.71 13.20 -8.74
N ASP A 199 -19.60 13.16 -9.49
CA ASP A 199 -18.55 12.16 -9.33
C ASP A 199 -17.33 12.77 -8.65
N LEU A 200 -16.63 11.94 -7.90
CA LEU A 200 -15.32 12.25 -7.34
C LEU A 200 -14.25 11.76 -8.30
N TYR A 201 -13.17 12.52 -8.42
CA TYR A 201 -11.96 12.09 -9.12
C TYR A 201 -10.77 12.05 -8.16
N ILE A 202 -9.92 11.03 -8.32
CA ILE A 202 -8.68 10.89 -7.55
C ILE A 202 -7.52 10.93 -8.53
N ALA A 203 -6.69 11.97 -8.49
CA ALA A 203 -5.45 12.06 -9.25
C ALA A 203 -4.26 11.61 -8.38
N VAL A 204 -3.46 10.69 -8.91
CA VAL A 204 -2.29 10.10 -8.26
C VAL A 204 -1.06 10.50 -9.04
N GLN A 205 -0.14 11.23 -8.40
CA GLN A 205 1.10 11.65 -9.05
C GLN A 205 2.05 10.46 -9.18
N ASN A 206 2.59 10.25 -10.38
CA ASN A 206 3.63 9.26 -10.62
C ASN A 206 4.91 9.67 -9.84
N PRO A 207 5.45 8.79 -8.97
CA PRO A 207 6.61 9.12 -8.14
C PRO A 207 7.93 9.18 -8.92
N GLU A 208 8.02 8.54 -10.08
CA GLU A 208 9.21 8.53 -10.96
C GLU A 208 9.10 9.57 -12.07
N GLN A 209 7.88 9.82 -12.58
CA GLN A 209 7.58 10.79 -13.63
C GLN A 209 6.63 11.87 -13.11
N VAL A 210 7.14 12.83 -12.33
CA VAL A 210 6.32 13.78 -11.55
C VAL A 210 5.32 14.65 -12.33
N LYS A 211 5.44 14.73 -13.67
CA LYS A 211 4.48 15.46 -14.52
C LYS A 211 3.26 14.61 -14.93
N GLU A 212 3.32 13.32 -14.68
CA GLU A 212 2.29 12.36 -15.03
C GLU A 212 1.39 12.06 -13.83
N TRP A 213 0.11 11.94 -14.12
CA TRP A 213 -0.94 11.69 -13.15
C TRP A 213 -1.86 10.58 -13.63
N THR A 214 -2.11 9.60 -12.78
CA THR A 214 -3.16 8.61 -13.01
C THR A 214 -4.43 9.08 -12.32
N THR A 215 -5.51 9.25 -13.07
CA THR A 215 -6.82 9.64 -12.49
C THR A 215 -7.78 8.46 -12.43
N TYR A 216 -8.49 8.34 -11.32
CA TYR A 216 -9.58 7.39 -11.09
C TYR A 216 -10.89 8.15 -10.92
N THR A 217 -12.00 7.57 -11.38
CA THR A 217 -13.35 8.13 -11.18
C THR A 217 -14.12 7.29 -10.18
N VAL A 218 -14.82 7.94 -9.24
CA VAL A 218 -15.67 7.30 -8.23
C VAL A 218 -17.09 7.87 -8.38
N LYS A 219 -17.98 7.07 -8.99
CA LYS A 219 -19.32 7.52 -9.38
C LYS A 219 -20.20 7.83 -8.18
N GLY A 220 -20.85 9.00 -8.18
CA GLY A 220 -21.77 9.44 -7.12
C GLY A 220 -21.11 9.92 -5.82
N TYR A 221 -19.78 9.95 -5.75
CA TYR A 221 -19.03 10.39 -4.55
C TYR A 221 -18.74 11.89 -4.51
N GLY A 222 -19.20 12.67 -5.49
CA GLY A 222 -18.93 14.11 -5.52
C GLY A 222 -19.51 14.86 -4.32
N LEU A 223 -20.77 14.57 -3.96
CA LEU A 223 -21.41 15.14 -2.76
C LEU A 223 -20.72 14.69 -1.47
N TRP A 224 -20.17 13.48 -1.44
CA TRP A 224 -19.41 12.99 -0.28
C TRP A 224 -18.14 13.84 -0.07
N LEU A 225 -17.38 14.12 -1.14
CA LEU A 225 -16.18 14.95 -1.04
C LEU A 225 -16.51 16.37 -0.57
N GLN A 226 -17.58 16.99 -1.09
CA GLN A 226 -18.02 18.32 -0.64
C GLN A 226 -18.31 18.32 0.86
N LYS A 227 -19.03 17.32 1.34
CA LYS A 227 -19.36 17.18 2.77
C LYS A 227 -18.12 16.95 3.64
N GLU A 228 -17.18 16.12 3.19
CA GLU A 228 -15.91 15.91 3.91
C GLU A 228 -15.09 17.19 4.02
N ILE A 229 -15.00 17.97 2.93
CA ILE A 229 -14.35 19.29 2.95
C ILE A 229 -15.04 20.20 3.96
N ASP A 230 -16.37 20.29 3.92
CA ASP A 230 -17.10 21.14 4.85
C ASP A 230 -16.89 20.70 6.30
N ILE A 231 -17.07 19.42 6.61
CA ILE A 231 -16.86 18.86 7.96
C ILE A 231 -15.44 19.17 8.45
N TYR A 232 -14.44 18.96 7.59
CA TYR A 232 -13.06 19.27 7.89
C TYR A 232 -12.87 20.76 8.19
N LEU A 233 -13.41 21.66 7.37
CA LEU A 233 -13.29 23.10 7.58
C LEU A 233 -14.01 23.54 8.86
N ARG A 234 -15.16 22.96 9.21
CA ARG A 234 -15.80 23.25 10.52
C ARG A 234 -14.93 22.80 11.68
N GLY A 235 -14.42 21.57 11.61
CA GLY A 235 -13.61 20.97 12.67
C GLY A 235 -12.23 21.61 12.84
N SER A 236 -11.64 22.12 11.76
CA SER A 236 -10.27 22.66 11.74
C SER A 236 -10.20 24.19 11.75
N ARG A 237 -11.28 24.89 11.38
CA ARG A 237 -11.31 26.36 11.23
C ARG A 237 -12.55 27.02 11.86
N GLY A 238 -13.54 26.25 12.31
CA GLY A 238 -14.79 26.78 12.87
C GLY A 238 -15.71 27.44 11.84
N LEU A 239 -15.53 27.10 10.55
CA LEU A 239 -16.32 27.61 9.42
C LEU A 239 -17.58 26.78 9.14
#